data_AF-A0A841LE62-F1
#
_entry.id   AF-A0A841LE62-F1
#
_cell.length_a   1.000
_cell.length_b   1.000
_cell.length_c   1.000
_cell.angle_alpha   90.00
_cell.angle_beta   90.00
_cell.angle_gamma   90.00
#
_symmetry.space_group_name_H-M   'P 1'
#
loop_
_entity.id
_entity.type
_entity.pdbx_description
1 polymer ?
#
loop_
_entity_poly.entity_id
_entity_poly.type
_entity_poly.pdbx_seq_one_letter_code
_entity_poly.pdbx_strand_id
1 'polypeptide(L)'
;MKTNFSVLFFLKRPKNYTKGTVYFIFLRITVDGIRAEMSTSRTCELERWSAKVDTKEDVKTLNAYLENMKAAVYAAHPLLSVDGAEVTANSVKCRYLGKEESTHTILGAIKIHNAKMKALVEKEEYAPGTLKRFEVLKRHVEDYLASKYSKKDFNVKSILFIFGK
;
A
#
# COMPACT_ATOMS: atom_id res chain seq x y z
N MET A 1 -11.50 -2.19 20.01
CA MET A 1 -10.09 -1.91 19.67
C MET A 1 -10.06 -0.54 18.98
N LYS A 2 -9.44 0.49 19.57
CA LYS A 2 -9.31 1.80 18.92
C LYS A 2 -8.12 1.71 17.95
N THR A 3 -8.38 1.37 16.68
CA THR A 3 -7.37 1.53 15.64
C THR A 3 -7.07 3.02 15.48
N ASN A 4 -5.79 3.40 15.50
CA ASN A 4 -5.39 4.80 15.36
C ASN A 4 -5.44 5.17 13.87
N PHE A 5 -6.64 5.53 13.40
CA PHE A 5 -6.93 5.86 12.01
C PHE A 5 -6.98 7.37 11.79
N SER A 6 -6.16 7.88 10.86
CA SER A 6 -6.24 9.29 10.45
C SER A 6 -6.02 9.46 8.95
N VAL A 7 -6.69 10.46 8.40
CA VAL A 7 -6.61 10.84 6.98
C VAL A 7 -6.30 12.32 6.90
N LEU A 8 -5.22 12.68 6.20
CA LEU A 8 -4.80 14.07 6.01
C LEU A 8 -4.41 14.35 4.56
N PHE A 9 -4.53 15.61 4.18
CA PHE A 9 -4.00 16.11 2.92
C PHE A 9 -2.73 16.92 3.17
N PHE A 10 -1.79 16.85 2.24
CA PHE A 10 -0.55 17.61 2.29
C PHE A 10 -0.04 17.90 0.88
N LEU A 11 0.79 18.94 0.77
CA LEU A 11 1.40 19.33 -0.50
C LEU A 11 2.74 18.62 -0.71
N LYS A 12 2.95 18.10 -1.92
CA LYS A 12 4.25 17.61 -2.40
C LYS A 12 4.78 18.53 -3.50
N ARG A 13 6.07 18.86 -3.39
CA ARG A 13 6.78 19.62 -4.43
C ARG A 13 7.07 18.73 -5.65
N PRO A 14 6.87 19.23 -6.87
CA PRO A 14 7.42 18.59 -8.07
C PRO A 14 8.94 18.49 -8.01
N LYS A 15 9.50 17.48 -8.68
CA LYS A 15 10.96 17.28 -8.78
C LYS A 15 11.68 18.42 -9.52
N ASN A 16 11.01 19.04 -10.51
CA ASN A 16 11.56 20.12 -11.34
C ASN A 16 10.94 21.47 -10.95
N TYR A 17 11.08 21.85 -9.68
CA TYR A 17 10.44 23.06 -9.17
C TYR A 17 11.09 24.33 -9.75
N THR A 18 10.35 25.08 -10.55
CA THR A 18 10.65 26.48 -10.92
C THR A 18 9.72 27.43 -10.17
N LYS A 19 10.14 28.68 -9.98
CA LYS A 19 9.34 29.69 -9.27
C LYS A 19 7.99 29.87 -10.00
N GLY A 20 6.88 29.68 -9.28
CA GLY A 20 5.52 29.68 -9.86
C GLY A 20 4.93 28.27 -10.13
N THR A 21 5.65 27.19 -9.83
CA THR A 21 5.12 25.83 -10.03
C THR A 21 4.03 25.49 -9.02
N VAL A 22 2.92 24.94 -9.52
CA VAL A 22 1.82 24.41 -8.70
C VAL A 22 2.25 23.19 -7.87
N TYR A 23 1.75 23.08 -6.64
CA TYR A 23 2.02 21.96 -5.75
C TYR A 23 1.02 20.84 -5.98
N PHE A 24 1.43 19.58 -5.83
CA PHE A 24 0.51 18.44 -5.91
C PHE A 24 -0.11 18.15 -4.54
N ILE A 25 -1.43 17.97 -4.50
CA ILE A 25 -2.13 17.57 -3.29
C ILE A 25 -2.07 16.04 -3.18
N PHE A 26 -1.52 15.56 -2.07
CA PHE A 26 -1.48 14.15 -1.73
C PHE A 26 -2.38 13.86 -0.53
N LEU A 27 -2.97 12.67 -0.54
CA LEU A 27 -3.67 12.08 0.59
C LEU A 27 -2.72 11.14 1.32
N ARG A 28 -2.70 11.24 2.66
CA ARG A 28 -2.05 10.29 3.55
C ARG A 28 -3.08 9.61 4.43
N ILE A 29 -3.03 8.29 4.46
CA ILE A 29 -3.79 7.42 5.35
C ILE A 29 -2.82 6.88 6.38
N THR A 30 -3.17 6.95 7.66
CA THR A 30 -2.39 6.38 8.76
C THR A 30 -3.26 5.38 9.51
N VAL A 31 -2.76 4.17 9.72
CA VAL A 31 -3.36 3.13 10.57
C VAL A 31 -2.27 2.64 11.50
N ASP A 32 -2.47 2.77 12.82
CA ASP A 32 -1.55 2.29 13.86
C ASP A 32 -0.09 2.74 13.63
N GLY A 33 0.09 4.00 13.24
CA GLY A 33 1.39 4.62 12.98
C GLY A 33 2.00 4.30 11.60
N ILE A 34 1.46 3.34 10.87
CA ILE A 34 1.90 2.98 9.52
C ILE A 34 1.16 3.83 8.49
N ARG A 35 1.89 4.36 7.50
CA ARG A 35 1.36 5.34 6.53
C ARG A 35 1.28 4.76 5.12
N ALA A 36 0.22 5.10 4.40
CA ALA A 36 0.10 4.94 2.96
C ALA A 36 -0.24 6.28 2.31
N GLU A 37 0.35 6.59 1.16
CA GLU A 37 0.12 7.84 0.46
C GLU A 37 -0.40 7.60 -0.96
N MET A 38 -1.23 8.51 -1.46
CA MET A 38 -1.69 8.51 -2.85
C MET A 38 -1.87 9.94 -3.38
N SER A 39 -1.70 10.11 -4.69
CA SER A 39 -2.00 11.37 -5.36
C SER A 39 -3.50 11.57 -5.43
N THR A 40 -3.96 12.80 -5.22
CA THR A 40 -5.36 13.20 -5.49
C THR A 40 -5.57 13.62 -6.94
N SER A 41 -4.51 13.65 -7.75
CA SER A 41 -4.49 14.21 -9.12
C SER A 41 -4.95 15.68 -9.19
N ARG A 42 -4.89 16.40 -8.06
CA ARG A 42 -5.16 17.83 -7.97
C ARG A 42 -3.90 18.60 -7.60
N THR A 43 -3.87 19.85 -8.03
CA THR A 43 -2.80 20.80 -7.73
C THR A 43 -3.35 22.03 -7.03
N CYS A 44 -2.47 22.73 -6.32
CA CYS A 44 -2.82 23.95 -5.61
C CYS A 44 -1.62 24.91 -5.59
N GLU A 45 -1.90 26.20 -5.65
CA GLU A 45 -0.92 27.24 -5.34
C GLU A 45 -0.66 27.26 -3.83
N LEU A 46 0.59 27.46 -3.41
CA LEU A 46 0.95 27.41 -1.98
C LEU A 46 0.14 28.41 -1.14
N GLU A 47 -0.11 29.60 -1.70
CA GLU A 47 -0.84 30.69 -1.06
C GLU A 47 -2.31 30.34 -0.82
N ARG A 48 -2.89 29.44 -1.63
CA ARG A 48 -4.30 29.04 -1.54
C ARG A 48 -4.54 27.83 -0.64
N TRP A 49 -3.49 27.13 -0.20
CA TRP A 49 -3.61 25.90 0.58
C TRP A 49 -4.20 26.11 1.98
N SER A 50 -3.83 27.21 2.65
CA SER A 50 -4.31 27.54 4.00
C SER A 50 -5.56 28.42 3.99
N ALA A 51 -6.06 28.81 2.82
CA ALA A 51 -7.20 29.70 2.69
C ALA A 51 -8.51 28.94 2.98
N LYS A 52 -8.76 28.65 4.26
CA LYS A 52 -10.01 28.10 4.78
C LYS A 52 -11.24 28.96 4.44
N VAL A 53 -11.00 30.21 4.03
CA VAL A 53 -11.99 31.27 3.82
C VAL A 53 -11.79 31.94 2.45
N ASP A 54 -11.31 31.22 1.44
CA ASP A 54 -11.36 31.75 0.07
C ASP A 54 -12.77 31.53 -0.50
N THR A 55 -13.46 32.59 -0.88
CA THR A 55 -14.82 32.55 -1.43
C THR A 55 -14.85 32.23 -2.92
N LYS A 56 -13.69 32.16 -3.58
CA LYS A 56 -13.61 31.80 -5.00
C LYS A 56 -14.13 30.39 -5.25
N GLU A 57 -14.85 30.25 -6.36
CA GLU A 57 -15.60 29.04 -6.72
C GLU A 57 -14.69 27.83 -7.00
N ASP A 58 -13.47 28.09 -7.48
CA ASP A 58 -12.42 27.08 -7.69
C ASP A 58 -11.95 26.46 -6.36
N VAL A 59 -11.75 27.27 -5.32
CA VAL A 59 -11.36 26.79 -3.98
C VAL A 59 -12.49 26.01 -3.31
N LYS A 60 -13.74 26.46 -3.44
CA LYS A 60 -14.91 25.71 -2.93
C LYS A 60 -15.04 24.34 -3.59
N THR A 61 -14.89 24.28 -4.92
CA THR A 61 -14.96 23.03 -5.69
C THR A 61 -13.85 22.07 -5.29
N LEU A 62 -12.62 22.58 -5.11
CA LEU A 62 -11.49 21.78 -4.63
C LEU A 62 -11.74 21.24 -3.22
N ASN A 63 -12.20 22.07 -2.29
CA ASN A 63 -12.49 21.64 -0.92
C ASN A 63 -13.58 20.58 -0.87
N ALA A 64 -14.67 20.74 -1.63
CA ALA A 64 -15.71 19.74 -1.75
C ALA A 64 -15.18 18.41 -2.30
N TYR A 65 -14.30 18.46 -3.31
CA TYR A 65 -13.64 17.27 -3.85
C TYR A 65 -12.78 16.55 -2.78
N LEU A 66 -11.97 17.29 -2.02
CA LEU A 66 -11.12 16.72 -0.98
C LEU A 66 -11.95 16.14 0.17
N GLU A 67 -13.02 16.81 0.60
CA GLU A 67 -13.92 16.29 1.64
C GLU A 67 -14.65 15.02 1.17
N ASN A 68 -15.14 14.98 -0.08
CA ASN A 68 -15.74 13.76 -0.64
C ASN A 68 -14.73 12.59 -0.69
N MET A 69 -13.49 12.86 -1.11
CA MET A 69 -12.43 11.85 -1.13
C MET A 69 -12.12 11.35 0.29
N LYS A 70 -12.03 12.26 1.26
CA LYS A 70 -11.81 11.91 2.67
C LYS A 70 -12.95 11.03 3.19
N ALA A 71 -14.21 11.42 2.97
CA ALA A 71 -15.38 10.65 3.37
C ALA A 71 -15.37 9.22 2.79
N ALA A 72 -15.06 9.07 1.50
CA ALA A 72 -14.95 7.77 0.86
C ALA A 72 -13.84 6.89 1.46
N VAL A 73 -12.70 7.48 1.84
CA VAL A 73 -11.61 6.75 2.51
C VAL A 73 -12.00 6.33 3.93
N TYR A 74 -12.71 7.19 4.67
CA TYR A 74 -13.27 6.83 5.98
C TYR A 74 -14.30 5.69 5.86
N ALA A 75 -15.12 5.69 4.81
CA ALA A 75 -16.09 4.62 4.55
C ALA A 75 -15.43 3.28 4.16
N ALA A 76 -14.24 3.29 3.57
CA ALA A 76 -13.50 2.06 3.23
C ALA A 76 -12.95 1.33 4.47
N HIS A 77 -12.65 2.04 5.55
CA HIS A 77 -12.08 1.47 6.78
C HIS A 77 -12.99 0.42 7.45
N PRO A 78 -14.27 0.70 7.79
CA PRO A 78 -15.15 -0.29 8.43
C PRO A 78 -15.47 -1.48 7.52
N LEU A 79 -15.51 -1.29 6.20
CA LEU A 79 -15.78 -2.38 5.24
C LEU A 79 -14.73 -3.48 5.33
N LEU A 80 -13.45 -3.13 5.54
CA LEU A 80 -12.39 -4.13 5.73
C LEU A 80 -12.64 -5.01 6.95
N SER A 81 -13.16 -4.44 8.04
CA SER A 81 -13.49 -5.21 9.24
C SER A 81 -14.67 -6.15 9.02
N VAL A 82 -15.70 -5.69 8.28
CA VAL A 82 -16.86 -6.52 7.90
C VAL A 82 -16.44 -7.65 6.97
N ASP A 83 -15.55 -7.37 6.02
CA ASP A 83 -15.01 -8.34 5.06
C ASP A 83 -13.98 -9.29 5.70
N GLY A 84 -13.66 -9.15 6.99
CA GLY A 84 -12.65 -9.95 7.70
C GLY A 84 -11.21 -9.73 7.22
N ALA A 85 -10.96 -8.65 6.48
CA ALA A 85 -9.67 -8.28 5.94
C ALA A 85 -8.79 -7.57 6.98
N GLU A 86 -7.47 -7.69 6.84
CA GLU A 86 -6.53 -6.97 7.69
C GLU A 86 -6.66 -5.46 7.48
N VAL A 87 -6.82 -4.70 8.56
CA VAL A 87 -6.94 -3.24 8.52
C VAL A 87 -5.54 -2.64 8.56
N THR A 88 -5.00 -2.24 7.41
CA THR A 88 -3.73 -1.54 7.24
C THR A 88 -3.94 -0.28 6.42
N ALA A 89 -3.00 0.67 6.47
CA ALA A 89 -3.11 1.88 5.65
C ALA A 89 -3.14 1.58 4.14
N ASN A 90 -2.47 0.49 3.71
CA ASN A 90 -2.49 0.04 2.31
C ASN A 90 -3.79 -0.68 1.96
N SER A 91 -4.34 -1.52 2.83
CA SER A 91 -5.61 -2.20 2.55
C SER A 91 -6.76 -1.20 2.44
N VAL A 92 -6.79 -0.15 3.27
CA VAL A 92 -7.76 0.96 3.16
C VAL A 92 -7.59 1.68 1.82
N LYS A 93 -6.35 2.01 1.43
CA LYS A 93 -6.05 2.62 0.14
C LYS A 93 -6.50 1.75 -1.03
N CYS A 94 -6.20 0.45 -1.00
CA CYS A 94 -6.56 -0.51 -2.04
C CYS A 94 -8.08 -0.63 -2.16
N ARG A 95 -8.78 -0.77 -1.04
CA ARG A 95 -10.25 -0.79 -0.99
C ARG A 95 -10.87 0.47 -1.60
N TYR A 96 -10.37 1.65 -1.23
CA TYR A 96 -10.80 2.92 -1.83
C TYR A 96 -10.57 2.97 -3.35
N LEU A 97 -9.42 2.48 -3.82
CA LEU A 97 -9.08 2.48 -5.24
C LEU A 97 -9.79 1.37 -6.04
N GLY A 98 -10.59 0.51 -5.40
CA GLY A 98 -11.18 -0.66 -6.03
C GLY A 98 -10.13 -1.68 -6.51
N LYS A 99 -8.96 -1.69 -5.87
CA LYS A 99 -7.86 -2.60 -6.19
C LYS A 99 -7.74 -3.65 -5.11
N GLU A 100 -7.47 -4.90 -5.51
CA GLU A 100 -6.94 -5.86 -4.55
C GLU A 100 -5.57 -5.40 -4.06
N GLU A 101 -5.29 -5.63 -2.79
CA GLU A 101 -3.97 -5.39 -2.25
C GLU A 101 -3.00 -6.39 -2.90
N SER A 102 -2.19 -5.94 -3.87
CA SER A 102 -1.10 -6.78 -4.38
C SER A 102 0.02 -6.81 -3.35
N THR A 103 -0.21 -7.59 -2.30
CA THR A 103 0.80 -7.95 -1.32
C THR A 103 1.81 -8.85 -2.02
N HIS A 104 2.75 -8.24 -2.72
CA HIS A 104 3.96 -8.93 -3.15
C HIS A 104 4.73 -9.27 -1.88
N THR A 105 4.53 -10.48 -1.37
CA THR A 105 5.18 -10.97 -0.17
C THR A 105 6.22 -12.03 -0.50
N ILE A 106 7.09 -12.32 0.47
CA ILE A 106 8.13 -13.32 0.30
C ILE A 106 7.49 -14.69 0.07
N LEU A 107 6.57 -15.11 0.94
CA LEU A 107 5.90 -16.41 0.76
C LEU A 107 4.96 -16.39 -0.45
N GLY A 108 4.38 -15.25 -0.82
CA GLY A 108 3.60 -15.09 -2.04
C GLY A 108 4.43 -15.39 -3.29
N ALA A 109 5.62 -14.81 -3.39
CA ALA A 109 6.55 -15.05 -4.50
C ALA A 109 6.98 -16.53 -4.57
N ILE A 110 7.30 -17.13 -3.43
CA ILE A 110 7.67 -18.56 -3.36
C ILE A 110 6.50 -19.45 -3.80
N LYS A 111 5.27 -19.18 -3.34
CA LYS A 111 4.08 -19.95 -3.76
C LYS A 111 3.86 -19.89 -5.27
N ILE A 112 3.99 -18.70 -5.88
CA ILE A 112 3.89 -18.53 -7.34
C ILE A 112 4.97 -19.33 -8.06
N HIS A 113 6.21 -19.29 -7.56
CA HIS A 113 7.31 -20.07 -8.14
C HIS A 113 7.03 -21.58 -8.04
N ASN A 114 6.62 -22.08 -6.87
CA ASN A 114 6.32 -23.50 -6.67
C ASN A 114 5.16 -23.98 -7.57
N ALA A 115 4.14 -23.14 -7.78
CA ALA A 115 3.05 -23.46 -8.69
C ALA A 115 3.54 -23.60 -10.14
N LYS A 116 4.43 -22.71 -10.60
CA LYS A 116 5.07 -22.82 -11.91
C LYS A 116 5.92 -24.09 -12.01
N MET A 117 6.72 -24.38 -10.98
CA MET A 117 7.54 -25.60 -10.93
C MET A 117 6.69 -26.86 -10.97
N LYS A 118 5.54 -26.87 -10.28
CA LYS A 118 4.60 -27.99 -10.32
C LYS A 118 4.08 -28.23 -11.74
N ALA A 119 3.66 -27.17 -12.43
CA ALA A 119 3.20 -27.28 -13.82
C ALA A 119 4.29 -27.79 -14.77
N LEU A 120 5.57 -27.47 -14.51
CA LEU A 120 6.69 -27.97 -15.30
C LEU A 120 7.02 -29.44 -15.00
N VAL A 121 6.87 -29.87 -13.74
CA VAL A 121 6.99 -31.29 -13.37
C VAL A 121 5.86 -32.12 -13.99
N GLU A 122 4.64 -31.60 -14.03
CA GLU A 122 3.49 -32.25 -14.69
C GLU A 122 3.69 -32.42 -16.20
N LYS A 123 4.51 -31.56 -16.82
CA LYS A 123 4.93 -31.67 -18.23
C LYS A 123 6.19 -32.53 -18.44
N GLU A 124 6.70 -33.17 -17.39
CA GLU A 124 7.94 -33.95 -17.39
C GLU A 124 9.20 -33.14 -17.76
N GLU A 125 9.12 -31.81 -17.77
CA GLU A 125 10.28 -30.93 -18.06
C GLU A 125 11.22 -30.81 -16.85
N TYR A 126 10.74 -31.13 -15.64
CA TYR A 126 11.51 -31.10 -14.40
C TYR A 126 11.25 -32.33 -13.54
N ALA A 127 12.27 -32.76 -12.80
CA ALA A 127 12.16 -33.86 -11.86
C ALA A 127 11.27 -33.50 -10.65
N PRO A 128 10.42 -34.42 -10.15
CA PRO A 128 9.61 -34.21 -8.94
C PRO A 128 10.43 -33.82 -7.71
N GLY A 129 11.68 -34.30 -7.62
CA GLY A 129 12.61 -33.94 -6.54
C GLY A 129 12.93 -32.44 -6.50
N THR A 130 12.89 -31.76 -7.65
CA THR A 130 13.12 -30.31 -7.73
C THR A 130 11.97 -29.54 -7.07
N LEU A 131 10.72 -29.90 -7.36
CA LEU A 131 9.55 -29.31 -6.69
C LEU A 131 9.61 -29.52 -5.18
N LYS A 132 9.97 -30.73 -4.73
CA LYS A 132 10.11 -31.07 -3.30
C LYS A 132 11.07 -30.11 -2.58
N ARG A 133 12.19 -29.76 -3.20
CA ARG A 133 13.17 -28.81 -2.63
C ARG A 133 12.57 -27.42 -2.45
N PHE A 134 11.78 -26.95 -3.41
CA PHE A 134 11.11 -25.65 -3.32
C PHE A 134 9.97 -25.63 -2.29
N GLU A 135 9.28 -26.76 -2.09
CA GLU A 135 8.32 -26.90 -0.98
C GLU A 135 9.01 -26.86 0.39
N VAL A 136 10.17 -27.51 0.51
CA VAL A 136 11.01 -27.47 1.72
C VAL A 136 11.54 -26.05 1.98
N LEU A 137 12.01 -25.35 0.95
CA LEU A 137 12.42 -23.94 1.05
C LEU A 137 11.30 -23.08 1.62
N LYS A 138 10.06 -23.23 1.11
CA LYS A 138 8.90 -22.48 1.61
C LYS A 138 8.71 -22.67 3.12
N ARG A 139 8.77 -23.91 3.61
CA ARG A 139 8.64 -24.22 5.05
C ARG A 139 9.74 -23.57 5.87
N HIS A 140 11.00 -23.71 5.44
CA HIS A 140 12.11 -23.09 6.16
C HIS A 140 12.00 -21.57 6.23
N VAL A 141 11.56 -20.92 5.15
CA VAL A 141 11.31 -19.48 5.16
C VAL A 141 10.18 -19.13 6.14
N GLU A 142 9.07 -19.85 6.10
CA GLU A 142 7.93 -19.66 7.02
C GLU A 142 8.35 -19.80 8.49
N ASP A 143 9.10 -20.86 8.83
CA ASP A 143 9.63 -21.12 10.17
C ASP A 143 10.63 -20.04 10.63
N TYR A 144 11.48 -19.58 9.71
CA TYR A 144 12.42 -18.51 10.00
C TYR A 144 11.71 -17.18 10.28
N LEU A 145 10.70 -16.84 9.48
CA LEU A 145 9.92 -15.61 9.68
C LEU A 145 9.17 -15.64 11.03
N ALA A 146 8.58 -16.79 11.37
CA ALA A 146 7.87 -16.99 12.63
C ALA A 146 8.83 -16.92 13.84
N SER A 147 9.98 -17.60 13.78
CA SER A 147 10.94 -17.66 14.89
C SER A 147 11.70 -16.36 15.10
N LYS A 148 12.19 -15.72 14.03
CA LYS A 148 13.06 -14.54 14.14
C LYS A 148 12.29 -13.23 14.28
N TYR A 149 11.13 -13.13 13.63
CA TYR A 149 10.40 -11.87 13.52
C TYR A 149 8.97 -11.94 14.08
N SER A 150 8.50 -13.11 14.53
CA SER A 150 7.12 -13.33 14.97
C SER A 150 6.08 -12.88 13.94
N LYS A 151 6.42 -13.00 12.65
CA LYS A 151 5.56 -12.64 11.53
C LYS A 151 5.34 -13.84 10.63
N LYS A 152 4.13 -13.94 10.08
CA LYS A 152 3.78 -14.97 9.10
C LYS A 152 4.37 -14.71 7.72
N ASP A 153 4.53 -13.44 7.33
CA ASP A 153 5.07 -13.06 6.04
C ASP A 153 5.60 -11.62 6.07
N PHE A 154 6.34 -11.23 5.02
CA PHE A 154 6.81 -9.87 4.81
C PHE A 154 6.46 -9.38 3.41
N ASN A 155 6.06 -8.12 3.30
CA ASN A 155 6.00 -7.46 2.00
C ASN A 155 7.43 -7.30 1.45
N VAL A 156 7.67 -7.65 0.18
CA VAL A 156 8.99 -7.55 -0.46
C VAL A 156 9.57 -6.14 -0.35
N LYS A 157 8.72 -5.09 -0.33
CA LYS A 157 9.14 -3.69 -0.16
C LYS A 157 9.73 -3.37 1.22
N SER A 158 9.49 -4.22 2.22
CA SER A 158 10.00 -4.05 3.58
C SER A 158 11.38 -4.67 3.79
N ILE A 159 11.91 -5.39 2.79
CA ILE A 159 13.26 -5.95 2.82
C ILE A 159 14.26 -4.82 2.55
N LEU A 160 15.03 -4.46 3.57
CA LEU A 160 16.18 -3.58 3.41
C LEU A 160 17.30 -4.36 2.74
N PHE A 161 17.69 -3.95 1.54
CA PHE A 161 18.87 -4.47 0.86
C PHE A 161 20.13 -3.95 1.56
N ILE A 162 20.69 -4.75 2.45
CA ILE A 162 22.05 -4.55 2.94
C ILE A 162 22.95 -5.41 2.06
N PHE A 163 23.42 -4.86 0.93
CA PHE A 163 24.60 -5.41 0.28
C PHE A 163 25.79 -5.08 1.16
N GLY A 164 26.37 -6.10 1.79
CA GLY A 164 27.67 -5.97 2.45
C GLY A 164 28.70 -5.50 1.44
N LYS A 165 29.44 -4.45 1.81
CA LYS A 165 30.74 -4.17 1.20
C LYS A 165 31.72 -5.26 1.57
#